data_AF-A0A816SN09-F1
#
_entry.id   AF-A0A816SN09-F1
#
_cell.length_a   1.000
_cell.length_b   1.000
_cell.length_c   1.000
_cell.angle_alpha   90.00
_cell.angle_beta   90.00
_cell.angle_gamma   90.00
#
_symmetry.space_group_name_H-M   'P 1'
#
loop_
_entity.id
_entity.type
_entity.pdbx_description
1 polymer ?
#
loop_
_entity_poly.entity_id
_entity_poly.type
_entity_poly.pdbx_seq_one_letter_code
_entity_poly.pdbx_strand_id
1 'polypeptide(L)'
;MKKRGKENQKSLRKGHQGGEKLPQSINVPYDLAVEILSRLPVKTLARLRCVSKLWSSSIITEAIKTRALTQPPQLVVCYHRSIQSSYISSYTYPLNANTTFVAADRGGLAMSPPCRTLYQRRSTFDYAYVRGLIFYYSDSKQFAIYNPTTSQNVLLPRTVGYHKENKSFDGFSRYDPVANVAESKYYHGFFGYDPVKDQYKVLRFIKGATICDYSCMVITFRGPNKQEWRKIEIQEDISPPRGNGVCINGIIYYIGGTLTSSVLVLGRFDVRFERFDHIQMPIDVEMNQLEELSLVNYQGKLGCTFYSKDRAEVWVMKDHGSEKHEWSKVTIDMSLPDMLKTLVAGVTLDGDIVIMPKTLDSAQTLLYAYFYNPKENKTRRVEFETNLKGELEVCIFSEPDHMENAPSLLGSQFNRKKTKKKKKKKKKKKSATTTVFSYNKIILCPKKLLVIVFLCVALVLATTFRTWLISLVDSFHY
;
A
#
# COMPACT_ATOMS: atom_id res chain seq x y z
N MET A 1 14.72 88.67 3.55
CA MET A 1 14.85 87.28 4.05
C MET A 1 14.32 86.30 3.00
N LYS A 2 15.06 85.20 2.75
CA LYS A 2 14.76 84.01 1.89
C LYS A 2 14.71 84.24 0.36
N LYS A 3 15.72 83.84 -0.41
CA LYS A 3 16.20 82.50 -0.89
C LYS A 3 15.40 81.89 -2.06
N ARG A 4 16.03 81.96 -3.25
CA ARG A 4 16.17 80.99 -4.37
C ARG A 4 15.06 79.93 -4.58
N GLY A 5 14.45 79.97 -5.76
CA GLY A 5 13.83 78.81 -6.43
C GLY A 5 14.47 78.61 -7.82
N LYS A 6 14.91 77.37 -8.10
CA LYS A 6 15.52 76.93 -9.37
C LYS A 6 14.43 76.58 -10.39
N GLU A 7 14.66 76.96 -11.64
CA GLU A 7 13.94 76.51 -12.83
C GLU A 7 14.16 75.00 -13.08
N ASN A 8 13.11 74.31 -13.55
CA ASN A 8 13.22 73.00 -14.19
C ASN A 8 12.42 73.02 -15.50
N GLN A 9 13.12 72.71 -16.60
CA GLN A 9 12.61 72.64 -17.97
C GLN A 9 11.59 71.51 -18.17
N LYS A 10 10.55 71.84 -18.93
CA LYS A 10 9.60 70.92 -19.57
C LYS A 10 10.30 70.09 -20.67
N SER A 11 9.96 68.81 -20.79
CA SER A 11 9.74 68.23 -22.12
C SER A 11 8.65 67.14 -22.07
N LEU A 12 7.61 67.33 -22.88
CA LEU A 12 6.61 66.33 -23.24
C LEU A 12 7.22 65.31 -24.21
N ARG A 13 6.93 64.01 -24.05
CA ARG A 13 6.74 63.12 -25.20
C ARG A 13 5.58 62.15 -25.01
N LYS A 14 4.85 62.02 -26.11
CA LYS A 14 3.54 61.42 -26.34
C LYS A 14 3.54 59.90 -26.19
N GLY A 15 2.34 59.36 -25.94
CA GLY A 15 2.10 57.95 -25.69
C GLY A 15 2.30 57.01 -26.88
N HIS A 16 2.43 55.73 -26.52
CA HIS A 16 2.23 54.57 -27.37
C HIS A 16 1.42 53.57 -26.55
N GLN A 17 0.12 53.46 -26.85
CA GLN A 17 -0.69 52.32 -26.43
C GLN A 17 -0.44 51.19 -27.42
N GLY A 18 0.51 50.32 -27.11
CA GLY A 18 0.64 49.00 -27.73
C GLY A 18 -0.12 47.99 -26.87
N GLY A 19 -1.34 47.64 -27.25
CA GLY A 19 -2.08 46.55 -26.63
C GLY A 19 -1.48 45.21 -27.04
N GLU A 20 -0.59 44.65 -26.22
CA GLU A 20 -0.21 43.24 -26.33
C GLU A 20 -1.43 42.38 -25.97
N LYS A 21 -2.04 41.76 -26.99
CA LYS A 21 -2.97 40.64 -26.79
C LYS A 21 -2.20 39.53 -26.07
N LEU A 22 -2.59 39.20 -24.84
CA LEU A 22 -2.11 37.97 -24.18
C LEU A 22 -2.36 36.78 -25.13
N PRO A 23 -1.41 35.85 -25.28
CA PRO A 23 -1.61 34.67 -26.10
C PRO A 23 -2.83 33.90 -25.57
N GLN A 24 -3.75 33.53 -26.47
CA GLN A 24 -4.84 32.60 -26.15
C GLN A 24 -4.24 31.38 -25.47
N SER A 25 -4.67 31.12 -24.24
CA SER A 25 -4.25 29.93 -23.52
C SER A 25 -4.68 28.71 -24.33
N ILE A 26 -3.71 27.94 -24.84
CA ILE A 26 -3.96 26.64 -25.45
C ILE A 26 -4.65 25.78 -24.39
N ASN A 27 -5.94 25.54 -24.57
CA ASN A 27 -6.75 24.79 -23.64
C ASN A 27 -6.83 23.35 -24.17
N VAL A 28 -5.98 22.47 -23.63
CA VAL A 28 -6.01 21.04 -23.96
C VAL A 28 -7.31 20.45 -23.38
N PRO A 29 -8.14 19.77 -24.18
CA PRO A 29 -9.34 19.08 -23.67
C PRO A 29 -8.99 18.13 -22.53
N TYR A 30 -9.88 18.03 -21.53
CA TYR A 30 -9.64 17.24 -20.32
C TYR A 30 -9.27 15.78 -20.64
N ASP A 31 -10.03 15.14 -21.52
CA ASP A 31 -9.85 13.72 -21.88
C ASP A 31 -8.50 13.50 -22.56
N LEU A 32 -8.13 14.39 -23.47
CA LEU A 32 -6.83 14.33 -24.15
C LEU A 32 -5.67 14.54 -23.16
N ALA A 33 -5.83 15.43 -22.18
CA ALA A 33 -4.83 15.61 -21.13
C ALA A 33 -4.69 14.36 -20.25
N VAL A 34 -5.80 13.69 -19.90
CA VAL A 34 -5.79 12.42 -19.16
C VAL A 34 -5.09 11.33 -19.97
N GLU A 35 -5.39 11.21 -21.27
CA GLU A 35 -4.79 10.22 -22.17
C GLU A 35 -3.28 10.43 -22.37
N ILE A 36 -2.84 11.68 -22.56
CA ILE A 36 -1.41 11.98 -22.69
C ILE A 36 -0.68 11.65 -21.39
N LEU A 37 -1.27 12.02 -20.25
CA LEU A 37 -0.66 11.81 -18.95
C LEU A 37 -0.67 10.34 -18.52
N SER A 38 -1.68 9.55 -18.88
CA SER A 38 -1.75 8.12 -18.52
C SER A 38 -0.57 7.32 -19.09
N ARG A 39 0.01 7.79 -20.20
CA ARG A 39 1.21 7.21 -20.83
C ARG A 39 2.50 7.51 -20.05
N LEU A 40 2.52 8.52 -19.17
CA LEU A 40 3.71 8.90 -18.40
C LEU A 40 3.88 8.06 -17.12
N PRO A 41 5.13 7.74 -16.70
CA PRO A 41 5.39 7.04 -15.45
C PRO A 41 4.83 7.78 -14.23
N VAL A 42 4.37 7.07 -13.19
CA VAL A 42 3.74 7.75 -12.04
C VAL A 42 4.69 8.63 -11.26
N LYS A 43 6.01 8.36 -11.26
CA LYS A 43 7.00 9.29 -10.71
C LYS A 43 6.95 10.65 -11.42
N THR A 44 6.76 10.65 -12.74
CA THR A 44 6.57 11.88 -13.53
C THR A 44 5.24 12.53 -13.19
N LEU A 45 4.15 11.76 -13.13
CA LEU A 45 2.83 12.27 -12.74
C LEU A 45 2.83 12.89 -11.33
N ALA A 46 3.51 12.28 -10.37
CA ALA A 46 3.69 12.79 -9.02
C ALA A 46 4.40 14.15 -9.00
N ARG A 47 5.41 14.33 -9.86
CA ARG A 47 6.09 15.63 -10.06
C ARG A 47 5.16 16.66 -10.71
N LEU A 48 4.32 16.25 -11.64
CA LEU A 48 3.35 17.12 -12.32
C LEU A 48 2.21 17.60 -11.40
N ARG A 49 2.04 17.00 -10.20
CA ARG A 49 1.06 17.48 -9.20
C ARG A 49 1.31 18.91 -8.74
N CYS A 50 2.50 19.47 -8.97
CA CYS A 50 2.83 20.85 -8.64
C CYS A 50 2.48 21.86 -9.75
N VAL A 51 2.13 21.41 -10.97
CA VAL A 51 1.85 22.27 -12.13
C VAL A 51 0.58 23.09 -11.92
N SER A 52 -0.51 22.43 -11.51
CA SER A 52 -1.82 23.04 -11.32
C SER A 52 -2.64 22.25 -10.32
N LYS A 53 -3.51 22.93 -9.56
CA LYS A 53 -4.44 22.27 -8.62
C LYS A 53 -5.41 21.35 -9.34
N LEU A 54 -5.92 21.78 -10.50
CA LEU A 54 -6.86 21.00 -11.32
C LEU A 54 -6.19 19.72 -11.85
N TRP A 55 -4.93 19.82 -12.27
CA TRP A 55 -4.12 18.68 -12.69
C TRP A 55 -3.87 17.72 -11.52
N SER A 56 -3.51 18.27 -10.35
CA SER A 56 -3.20 17.51 -9.14
C SER A 56 -4.37 16.70 -8.57
N SER A 57 -5.60 17.24 -8.65
CA SER A 57 -6.79 16.65 -8.03
C SER A 57 -7.54 15.69 -8.94
N SER A 58 -7.64 16.00 -10.24
CA SER A 58 -8.55 15.30 -11.14
C SER A 58 -7.78 14.63 -12.27
N ILE A 59 -7.04 15.39 -13.08
CA ILE A 59 -6.39 14.85 -14.29
C ILE A 59 -5.34 13.79 -13.95
N ILE A 60 -4.43 14.06 -13.01
CA ILE A 60 -3.38 13.11 -12.61
C ILE A 60 -3.98 11.88 -11.92
N THR A 61 -5.08 12.06 -11.19
CA THR A 61 -5.73 10.93 -10.51
C THR A 61 -6.40 10.02 -11.52
N GLU A 62 -7.09 10.56 -12.52
CA GLU A 62 -7.64 9.78 -13.63
C GLU A 62 -6.55 9.16 -14.48
N ALA A 63 -5.49 9.89 -14.83
CA ALA A 63 -4.36 9.36 -15.59
C ALA A 63 -3.71 8.15 -14.92
N ILE A 64 -3.51 8.19 -13.58
CA ILE A 64 -2.99 7.04 -12.82
C ILE A 64 -4.00 5.88 -12.81
N LYS A 65 -5.31 6.14 -12.67
CA LYS A 65 -6.33 5.08 -12.73
C LYS A 65 -6.36 4.42 -14.11
N THR A 66 -6.40 5.20 -15.19
CA THR A 66 -6.35 4.71 -16.57
C THR A 66 -5.09 3.88 -16.77
N ARG A 67 -3.93 4.40 -16.32
CA ARG A 67 -2.67 3.66 -16.39
C ARG A 67 -2.73 2.33 -15.65
N ALA A 68 -3.23 2.32 -14.41
CA ALA A 68 -3.38 1.13 -13.59
C ALA A 68 -4.32 0.07 -14.22
N LEU A 69 -5.28 0.49 -15.05
CA LEU A 69 -6.15 -0.41 -15.81
C LEU A 69 -5.49 -0.96 -17.07
N THR A 70 -4.46 -0.28 -17.59
CA THR A 70 -3.81 -0.64 -18.87
C THR A 70 -2.46 -1.33 -18.72
N GLN A 71 -1.80 -1.21 -17.56
CA GLN A 71 -0.50 -1.84 -17.31
C GLN A 71 -0.70 -3.24 -16.72
N PRO A 72 0.16 -4.21 -17.07
CA PRO A 72 0.17 -5.49 -16.39
C PRO A 72 0.51 -5.27 -14.91
N PRO A 73 -0.11 -6.04 -14.00
CA PRO A 73 0.24 -6.01 -12.59
C PRO A 73 1.72 -6.30 -12.36
N GLN A 74 2.26 -5.67 -11.34
CA GLN A 74 3.66 -5.78 -10.98
C GLN A 74 3.78 -6.56 -9.68
N LEU A 75 4.94 -7.17 -9.44
CA LEU A 75 5.29 -7.59 -8.10
C LEU A 75 5.74 -6.36 -7.32
N VAL A 76 5.05 -6.04 -6.22
CA VAL A 76 5.57 -5.09 -5.23
C VAL A 76 6.20 -5.88 -4.09
N VAL A 77 7.42 -5.47 -3.71
CA VAL A 77 8.11 -5.98 -2.54
C VAL A 77 8.41 -4.83 -1.59
N CYS A 78 7.96 -4.97 -0.35
CA CYS A 78 8.21 -4.04 0.74
C CYS A 78 9.19 -4.64 1.73
N TYR A 79 10.14 -3.80 2.14
CA TYR A 79 11.18 -4.15 3.10
C TYR A 79 11.05 -3.26 4.32
N HIS A 80 11.02 -3.91 5.47
CA HIS A 80 11.20 -3.27 6.76
C HIS A 80 12.54 -3.66 7.34
N ARG A 81 13.40 -2.66 7.55
CA ARG A 81 14.73 -2.82 8.13
C ARG A 81 14.62 -2.97 9.65
N SER A 82 15.47 -3.82 10.22
CA SER A 82 15.49 -4.20 11.65
C SER A 82 15.50 -2.99 12.62
N ILE A 83 14.90 -3.27 13.79
CA ILE A 83 14.80 -2.66 15.15
C ILE A 83 15.15 -1.17 15.36
N GLN A 84 16.13 -0.61 14.65
CA GLN A 84 16.57 0.78 14.78
C GLN A 84 16.08 1.70 13.64
N SER A 85 15.63 1.11 12.53
CA SER A 85 15.20 1.85 11.34
C SER A 85 13.70 2.10 11.36
N SER A 86 13.29 3.36 11.30
CA SER A 86 11.89 3.76 11.13
C SER A 86 11.57 3.99 9.65
N TYR A 87 11.94 3.07 8.77
CA TYR A 87 11.69 3.20 7.34
C TYR A 87 11.14 1.91 6.71
N ILE A 88 10.15 2.09 5.82
CA ILE A 88 9.70 1.12 4.84
C ILE A 88 10.29 1.51 3.49
N SER A 89 10.89 0.55 2.80
CA SER A 89 11.26 0.71 1.39
C SER A 89 10.40 -0.21 0.53
N SER A 90 10.11 0.20 -0.70
CA SER A 90 9.32 -0.61 -1.63
C SER A 90 9.89 -0.57 -3.02
N TYR A 91 9.83 -1.72 -3.68
CA TYR A 91 10.34 -1.94 -5.02
C TYR A 91 9.23 -2.58 -5.86
N THR A 92 9.06 -2.12 -7.11
CA THR A 92 8.15 -2.77 -8.05
C THR A 92 8.94 -3.41 -9.18
N TYR A 93 8.52 -4.61 -9.55
CA TYR A 93 9.18 -5.46 -10.54
C TYR A 93 8.16 -5.84 -11.63
N PRO A 94 8.45 -5.56 -12.91
CA PRO A 94 7.63 -6.05 -14.00
C PRO A 94 7.78 -7.58 -14.07
N LEU A 95 6.66 -8.29 -13.97
CA LEU A 95 6.67 -9.74 -14.08
C LEU A 95 6.60 -10.13 -15.56
N ASN A 96 7.74 -10.55 -16.12
CA ASN A 96 7.82 -11.08 -17.47
C ASN A 96 8.05 -12.60 -17.39
N ALA A 97 7.34 -13.38 -18.22
CA ALA A 97 7.27 -14.84 -18.09
C ALA A 97 8.62 -15.58 -18.28
N ASN A 98 9.62 -14.97 -18.92
CA ASN A 98 10.83 -15.67 -19.40
C ASN A 98 12.16 -15.15 -18.84
N THR A 99 12.17 -14.36 -17.77
CA THR A 99 13.41 -13.78 -17.23
C THR A 99 13.85 -14.48 -15.95
N THR A 100 15.13 -14.84 -15.86
CA THR A 100 15.76 -15.36 -14.64
C THR A 100 16.19 -14.25 -13.66
N PHE A 101 16.31 -13.02 -14.15
CA PHE A 101 16.62 -11.83 -13.36
C PHE A 101 15.74 -10.65 -13.77
N VAL A 102 15.23 -9.90 -12.79
CA VAL A 102 14.37 -8.74 -13.01
C VAL A 102 14.91 -7.50 -12.29
N ALA A 103 15.16 -6.44 -13.06
CA ALA A 103 15.54 -5.14 -12.55
C ALA A 103 14.34 -4.41 -11.90
N ALA A 104 14.61 -3.59 -10.88
CA ALA A 104 13.56 -2.85 -10.19
C ALA A 104 13.17 -1.58 -10.97
N ASP A 105 11.88 -1.38 -11.29
CA ASP A 105 11.42 -0.12 -11.93
C ASP A 105 11.40 1.03 -10.92
N ARG A 106 10.97 0.77 -9.68
CA ARG A 106 10.74 1.84 -8.69
C ARG A 106 11.08 1.48 -7.26
N GLY A 107 12.20 2.01 -6.77
CA GLY A 107 12.45 2.19 -5.34
C GLY A 107 11.71 3.41 -4.76
N GLY A 108 11.10 3.24 -3.59
CA GLY A 108 10.54 4.30 -2.74
C GLY A 108 10.96 4.08 -1.28
N LEU A 109 11.04 5.18 -0.50
CA LEU A 109 11.36 5.15 0.92
C LEU A 109 10.36 6.03 1.67
N ALA A 110 9.76 5.51 2.74
CA ALA A 110 8.90 6.29 3.63
C ALA A 110 9.21 5.99 5.09
N MET A 111 8.94 6.95 5.96
CA MET A 111 9.02 6.74 7.41
C MET A 111 7.99 5.69 7.84
N SER A 112 8.39 4.66 8.57
CA SER A 112 7.49 3.71 9.23
C SER A 112 7.30 4.06 10.72
N PRO A 113 6.27 3.53 11.38
CA PRO A 113 6.24 3.50 12.84
C PRO A 113 7.49 2.77 13.39
N PRO A 114 7.98 3.17 14.57
CA PRO A 114 9.08 2.46 15.23
C PRO A 114 8.64 1.04 15.59
N CYS A 115 9.58 0.10 15.66
CA CYS A 115 9.41 -1.21 16.26
C CYS A 115 10.02 -1.17 17.68
N ARG A 116 9.32 -1.65 18.71
CA ARG A 116 9.76 -1.52 20.12
C ARG A 116 10.54 -2.72 20.64
N THR A 117 10.43 -3.89 20.02
CA THR A 117 11.11 -5.11 20.49
C THR A 117 12.60 -5.12 20.18
N LEU A 118 13.42 -5.02 21.24
CA LEU A 118 14.88 -5.20 21.22
C LEU A 118 15.32 -6.67 21.42
N TYR A 119 14.39 -7.58 21.74
CA TYR A 119 14.70 -8.90 22.31
C TYR A 119 14.16 -10.12 21.55
N GLN A 120 13.54 -9.96 20.37
CA GLN A 120 13.10 -11.09 19.55
C GLN A 120 13.67 -10.97 18.14
N ARG A 121 14.41 -12.01 17.69
CA ARG A 121 15.01 -12.17 16.35
C ARG A 121 13.98 -12.26 15.20
N ARG A 122 12.74 -11.82 15.39
CA ARG A 122 11.69 -11.84 14.38
C ARG A 122 11.02 -10.46 14.40
N SER A 123 11.23 -9.69 13.34
CA SER A 123 10.57 -8.40 13.18
C SER A 123 9.04 -8.60 13.03
N THR A 124 8.27 -7.85 13.81
CA THR A 124 6.84 -8.05 14.12
C THR A 124 5.91 -7.20 13.24
N PHE A 125 6.28 -6.97 11.98
CA PHE A 125 5.41 -6.26 11.06
C PHE A 125 4.41 -7.22 10.42
N ASP A 126 3.14 -6.89 10.56
CA ASP A 126 2.04 -7.52 9.84
C ASP A 126 1.55 -6.58 8.73
N TYR A 127 1.08 -7.17 7.63
CA TYR A 127 0.70 -6.46 6.42
C TYR A 127 -0.64 -6.96 5.89
N ALA A 128 -1.36 -6.06 5.24
CA ALA A 128 -2.49 -6.38 4.39
C ALA A 128 -2.44 -5.52 3.14
N TYR A 129 -2.66 -6.12 1.97
CA TYR A 129 -2.72 -5.41 0.70
C TYR A 129 -4.16 -5.27 0.22
N VAL A 130 -4.53 -4.07 -0.21
CA VAL A 130 -5.82 -3.81 -0.84
C VAL A 130 -5.67 -2.74 -1.93
N ARG A 131 -5.90 -3.13 -3.19
CA ARG A 131 -5.97 -2.24 -4.36
C ARG A 131 -4.83 -1.23 -4.43
N GLY A 132 -3.60 -1.68 -4.43
CA GLY A 132 -2.41 -0.83 -4.56
C GLY A 132 -1.97 -0.11 -3.28
N LEU A 133 -2.63 -0.38 -2.15
CA LEU A 133 -2.28 0.18 -0.85
C LEU A 133 -1.91 -0.94 0.12
N ILE A 134 -0.90 -0.66 0.95
CA ILE A 134 -0.37 -1.60 1.93
C ILE A 134 -0.68 -1.03 3.31
N PHE A 135 -1.57 -1.70 4.02
CA PHE A 135 -1.75 -1.49 5.44
C PHE A 135 -0.70 -2.29 6.20
N TYR A 136 -0.11 -1.70 7.22
CA TYR A 136 0.84 -2.38 8.08
C TYR A 136 0.87 -1.79 9.47
N TYR A 137 1.34 -2.60 10.42
CA TYR A 137 1.53 -2.19 11.80
C TYR A 137 2.67 -2.97 12.44
N SER A 138 3.15 -2.47 13.58
CA SER A 138 4.10 -3.15 14.46
C SER A 138 3.56 -3.23 15.88
N ASP A 139 4.34 -3.89 16.74
CA ASP A 139 4.21 -3.91 18.20
C ASP A 139 4.05 -2.51 18.85
N SER A 140 4.41 -1.43 18.15
CA SER A 140 4.25 -0.05 18.60
C SER A 140 2.79 0.42 18.73
N LYS A 141 1.83 -0.44 18.37
CA LYS A 141 0.37 -0.17 18.41
C LYS A 141 -0.04 0.99 17.49
N GLN A 142 0.81 1.32 16.50
CA GLN A 142 0.58 2.39 15.55
C GLN A 142 0.33 1.80 14.16
N PHE A 143 -0.85 2.08 13.63
CA PHE A 143 -1.24 1.64 12.29
C PHE A 143 -0.84 2.67 11.24
N ALA A 144 -0.49 2.18 10.06
CA ALA A 144 -0.10 2.98 8.92
C ALA A 144 -0.65 2.38 7.61
N ILE A 145 -0.93 3.25 6.65
CA ILE A 145 -1.21 2.84 5.27
C ILE A 145 -0.16 3.49 4.37
N TYR A 146 0.58 2.65 3.67
CA TYR A 146 1.58 3.01 2.71
C TYR A 146 1.06 2.83 1.28
N ASN A 147 1.36 3.81 0.43
CA ASN A 147 1.10 3.76 -1.01
C ASN A 147 2.46 3.62 -1.73
N PRO A 148 2.81 2.43 -2.25
CA PRO A 148 4.04 2.22 -3.01
C PRO A 148 4.15 3.09 -4.26
N THR A 149 3.04 3.37 -4.93
CA THR A 149 2.98 4.16 -6.17
C THR A 149 3.40 5.62 -5.93
N THR A 150 3.02 6.21 -4.80
CA THR A 150 3.27 7.63 -4.48
C THR A 150 4.31 7.83 -3.36
N SER A 151 4.79 6.75 -2.76
CA SER A 151 5.60 6.72 -1.54
C SER A 151 4.97 7.50 -0.36
N GLN A 152 3.65 7.70 -0.38
CA GLN A 152 2.94 8.34 0.72
C GLN A 152 2.73 7.33 1.84
N ASN A 153 3.09 7.71 3.06
CA ASN A 153 2.75 6.96 4.25
C ASN A 153 1.82 7.77 5.16
N VAL A 154 0.68 7.19 5.51
CA VAL A 154 -0.36 7.82 6.33
C VAL A 154 -0.46 7.09 7.66
N LEU A 155 -0.12 7.78 8.75
CA LEU A 155 -0.34 7.26 10.10
C LEU A 155 -1.80 7.44 10.51
N LEU A 156 -2.37 6.38 11.05
CA LEU A 156 -3.74 6.39 11.56
C LEU A 156 -3.82 7.08 12.94
N PRO A 157 -4.98 7.67 13.31
CA PRO A 157 -5.19 8.18 14.66
C PRO A 157 -4.91 7.10 15.70
N ARG A 158 -4.20 7.44 16.78
CA ARG A 158 -4.06 6.53 17.92
C ARG A 158 -5.38 6.44 18.66
N THR A 159 -5.75 5.25 19.09
CA THR A 159 -6.83 5.06 20.05
C THR A 159 -6.35 5.48 21.44
N VAL A 160 -6.93 6.52 22.01
CA VAL A 160 -6.65 6.94 23.39
C VAL A 160 -7.62 6.19 24.30
N GLY A 161 -7.13 5.53 25.37
CA GLY A 161 -7.97 5.27 26.56
C GLY A 161 -8.46 3.85 26.88
N TYR A 162 -8.06 2.78 26.18
CA TYR A 162 -8.57 1.42 26.50
C TYR A 162 -7.59 0.50 27.26
N HIS A 163 -6.38 0.96 27.53
CA HIS A 163 -5.47 0.29 28.47
C HIS A 163 -5.27 1.22 29.66
N LYS A 164 -6.18 1.18 30.63
CA LYS A 164 -5.71 1.32 32.00
C LYS A 164 -4.89 0.05 32.23
N GLU A 165 -3.60 0.20 32.49
CA GLU A 165 -2.79 -0.87 33.04
C GLU A 165 -3.39 -1.23 34.40
N ASN A 166 -4.44 -2.04 34.41
CA ASN A 166 -4.93 -2.65 35.63
C ASN A 166 -3.88 -3.71 35.98
N LYS A 167 -2.94 -3.33 36.85
CA LYS A 167 -2.09 -4.25 37.62
C LYS A 167 -2.93 -5.02 38.65
N SER A 168 -4.12 -5.49 38.28
CA SER A 168 -4.84 -6.48 39.07
C SER A 168 -4.39 -7.84 38.58
N PHE A 169 -3.37 -8.36 39.26
CA PHE A 169 -2.98 -9.76 39.25
C PHE A 169 -4.18 -10.54 39.79
N ASP A 170 -5.09 -10.98 38.93
CA ASP A 170 -6.10 -11.95 39.34
C ASP A 170 -5.40 -13.32 39.42
N GLY A 171 -5.43 -13.91 40.61
CA GLY A 171 -4.78 -15.18 40.94
C GLY A 171 -5.34 -16.41 40.21
N PHE A 172 -5.91 -16.24 39.01
CA PHE A 172 -6.37 -17.29 38.11
C PHE A 172 -5.57 -17.36 36.81
N SER A 173 -4.47 -16.60 36.68
CA SER A 173 -3.38 -16.94 35.75
C SER A 173 -2.69 -18.23 36.22
N ARG A 174 -3.40 -19.36 36.12
CA ARG A 174 -2.80 -20.69 36.22
C ARG A 174 -1.80 -20.80 35.08
N TYR A 175 -0.53 -20.87 35.46
CA TYR A 175 0.51 -21.73 34.87
C TYR A 175 0.08 -22.38 33.55
N ASP A 176 0.37 -21.70 32.44
CA ASP A 176 0.60 -22.38 31.17
C ASP A 176 2.06 -22.88 31.22
N PRO A 177 2.32 -24.20 31.22
CA PRO A 177 3.67 -24.76 31.26
C PRO A 177 4.54 -24.40 30.04
N VAL A 178 3.98 -23.72 29.03
CA VAL A 178 4.70 -23.23 27.84
C VAL A 178 5.14 -21.75 28.00
N ALA A 179 5.17 -21.23 29.23
CA ALA A 179 5.58 -19.86 29.53
C ALA A 179 7.10 -19.63 29.40
N ASN A 180 7.55 -19.30 28.19
CA ASN A 180 8.69 -18.40 27.96
C ASN A 180 8.39 -17.34 26.88
N VAL A 181 7.14 -17.21 26.43
CA VAL A 181 6.74 -16.17 25.48
C VAL A 181 5.99 -15.10 26.26
N ALA A 182 6.67 -13.99 26.54
CA ALA A 182 6.03 -12.78 27.05
C ALA A 182 4.81 -12.42 26.18
N GLU A 183 3.63 -12.34 26.78
CA GLU A 183 2.34 -12.04 26.14
C GLU A 183 2.32 -10.62 25.53
N SER A 184 2.94 -10.45 24.36
CA SER A 184 2.98 -9.19 23.63
C SER A 184 2.30 -9.24 22.25
N LYS A 185 1.28 -10.08 22.02
CA LYS A 185 0.89 -10.39 20.63
C LYS A 185 -0.60 -10.58 20.33
N TYR A 186 -1.45 -9.56 20.45
CA TYR A 186 -2.77 -9.58 19.77
C TYR A 186 -3.25 -8.17 19.40
N TYR A 187 -2.73 -7.58 18.31
CA TYR A 187 -3.31 -6.38 17.70
C TYR A 187 -3.47 -6.58 16.19
N HIS A 188 -4.36 -7.46 15.80
CA HIS A 188 -4.64 -7.66 14.38
C HIS A 188 -5.52 -6.51 13.88
N GLY A 189 -4.90 -5.63 13.09
CA GLY A 189 -5.63 -4.73 12.23
C GLY A 189 -5.86 -5.40 10.88
N PHE A 190 -7.02 -5.19 10.28
CA PHE A 190 -7.25 -5.58 8.89
C PHE A 190 -7.57 -4.38 8.04
N PHE A 191 -7.34 -4.52 6.75
CA PHE A 191 -7.62 -3.51 5.77
C PHE A 191 -8.53 -4.09 4.71
N GLY A 192 -9.60 -3.37 4.40
CA GLY A 192 -10.56 -3.77 3.40
C GLY A 192 -11.07 -2.61 2.57
N TYR A 193 -11.72 -2.94 1.47
CA TYR A 193 -12.25 -1.98 0.52
C TYR A 193 -13.66 -2.36 0.11
N ASP A 194 -14.60 -1.42 0.23
CA ASP A 194 -15.95 -1.55 -0.30
C ASP A 194 -15.96 -1.06 -1.77
N PRO A 195 -16.11 -1.97 -2.75
CA PRO A 195 -16.09 -1.60 -4.17
C PRO A 195 -17.31 -0.79 -4.64
N VAL A 196 -18.42 -0.80 -3.91
CA VAL A 196 -19.62 -0.04 -4.31
C VAL A 196 -19.59 1.38 -3.77
N LYS A 197 -19.16 1.57 -2.52
CA LYS A 197 -19.06 2.92 -1.93
C LYS A 197 -17.71 3.61 -2.20
N ASP A 198 -16.76 2.93 -2.87
CA ASP A 198 -15.36 3.38 -3.07
C ASP A 198 -14.68 3.81 -1.75
N GLN A 199 -14.85 3.01 -0.70
CA GLN A 199 -14.37 3.31 0.64
C GLN A 199 -13.39 2.27 1.13
N TYR A 200 -12.33 2.73 1.79
CA TYR A 200 -11.43 1.84 2.52
C TYR A 200 -11.83 1.83 3.99
N LYS A 201 -11.72 0.68 4.64
CA LYS A 201 -11.94 0.55 6.08
C LYS A 201 -10.77 -0.18 6.70
N VAL A 202 -10.37 0.27 7.88
CA VAL A 202 -9.43 -0.47 8.73
C VAL A 202 -10.21 -0.99 9.93
N LEU A 203 -10.15 -2.30 10.13
CA LEU A 203 -10.68 -3.02 11.27
C LEU A 203 -9.59 -3.12 12.33
N ARG A 204 -9.96 -3.07 13.61
CA ARG A 204 -9.04 -3.26 14.72
C ARG A 204 -9.72 -4.02 15.85
N PHE A 205 -9.12 -5.12 16.26
CA PHE A 205 -9.47 -5.80 17.50
C PHE A 205 -8.71 -5.20 18.68
N ILE A 206 -9.41 -5.07 19.81
CA ILE A 206 -8.87 -4.59 21.09
C ILE A 206 -9.22 -5.66 22.13
N LYS A 207 -8.18 -6.32 22.67
CA LYS A 207 -8.31 -7.26 23.79
C LYS A 207 -8.76 -6.52 25.05
N GLY A 208 -9.76 -7.08 25.72
CA GLY A 208 -10.24 -6.68 27.04
C GLY A 208 -9.53 -7.45 28.16
N ALA A 209 -10.25 -7.72 29.25
CA ALA A 209 -9.65 -8.33 30.45
C ALA A 209 -9.41 -9.85 30.30
N THR A 210 -10.31 -10.55 29.62
CA THR A 210 -10.23 -12.01 29.41
C THR A 210 -9.93 -12.35 27.95
N ILE A 211 -9.66 -13.62 27.66
CA ILE A 211 -9.39 -14.08 26.28
C ILE A 211 -10.63 -13.94 25.37
N CYS A 212 -11.82 -13.98 25.95
CA CYS A 212 -13.10 -13.84 25.27
C CYS A 212 -13.65 -12.41 25.28
N ASP A 213 -13.04 -11.50 26.04
CA ASP A 213 -13.41 -10.09 26.07
C ASP A 213 -12.60 -9.35 25.00
N TYR A 214 -13.27 -8.96 23.92
CA TYR A 214 -12.67 -8.15 22.88
C TYR A 214 -13.69 -7.18 22.31
N SER A 215 -13.20 -6.03 21.87
CA SER A 215 -13.99 -5.05 21.13
C SER A 215 -13.39 -4.79 19.77
N CYS A 216 -14.24 -4.46 18.81
CA CYS A 216 -13.81 -4.13 17.47
C CYS A 216 -14.07 -2.66 17.15
N MET A 217 -13.08 -2.04 16.52
CA MET A 217 -13.16 -0.65 16.07
C MET A 217 -12.96 -0.60 14.56
N VAL A 218 -13.69 0.30 13.90
CA VAL A 218 -13.54 0.60 12.48
C VAL A 218 -13.20 2.06 12.29
N ILE A 219 -12.33 2.34 11.33
CA ILE A 219 -12.13 3.67 10.76
C ILE A 219 -12.30 3.60 9.24
N THR A 220 -13.04 4.57 8.68
CA THR A 220 -13.36 4.63 7.26
C THR A 220 -12.60 5.77 6.56
N PHE A 221 -12.08 5.51 5.37
CA PHE A 221 -11.41 6.48 4.49
C PHE A 221 -12.21 6.64 3.20
N ARG A 222 -12.07 7.82 2.57
CA ARG A 222 -12.79 8.24 1.36
C ARG A 222 -14.32 8.31 1.48
N GLY A 223 -14.86 8.15 2.70
CA GLY A 223 -16.27 8.41 3.00
C GLY A 223 -16.57 9.89 3.32
N PRO A 224 -17.85 10.27 3.39
CA PRO A 224 -18.28 11.63 3.74
C PRO A 224 -18.00 11.98 5.22
N ASN A 225 -17.84 10.96 6.05
CA ASN A 225 -17.67 11.10 7.50
C ASN A 225 -16.23 11.45 7.89
N LYS A 226 -16.06 11.96 9.11
CA LYS A 226 -14.74 12.19 9.69
C LYS A 226 -13.99 10.87 9.86
N GLN A 227 -12.67 10.91 9.64
CA GLN A 227 -11.76 9.79 9.82
C GLN A 227 -11.48 9.58 11.31
N GLU A 228 -12.43 8.96 11.99
CA GLU A 228 -12.39 8.70 13.43
C GLU A 228 -12.72 7.23 13.69
N TRP A 229 -12.08 6.67 14.72
CA TRP A 229 -12.36 5.31 15.17
C TRP A 229 -13.73 5.27 15.84
N ARG A 230 -14.54 4.29 15.49
CA ARG A 230 -15.80 4.00 16.16
C ARG A 230 -15.90 2.52 16.48
N LYS A 231 -16.57 2.20 17.58
CA LYS A 231 -16.81 0.82 18.01
C LYS A 231 -17.88 0.20 17.12
N ILE A 232 -17.73 -1.08 16.84
CA ILE A 232 -18.77 -1.94 16.26
C ILE A 232 -19.01 -3.13 17.20
N GLU A 233 -20.22 -3.66 17.13
CA GLU A 233 -20.59 -4.88 17.85
C GLU A 233 -20.23 -6.11 17.04
N ILE A 234 -19.90 -7.19 17.75
CA ILE A 234 -19.59 -8.49 17.17
C ILE A 234 -20.67 -9.40 17.73
N GLN A 235 -21.56 -9.85 16.86
CA GLN A 235 -22.74 -10.64 17.24
C GLN A 235 -22.55 -12.13 16.93
N GLU A 236 -21.40 -12.49 16.36
CA GLU A 236 -21.07 -13.84 15.94
C GLU A 236 -20.15 -14.54 16.93
N ASP A 237 -20.26 -15.87 17.01
CA ASP A 237 -19.34 -16.71 17.78
C ASP A 237 -17.99 -16.85 17.05
N ILE A 238 -17.20 -15.79 17.04
CA ILE A 238 -15.91 -15.77 16.39
C ILE A 238 -14.86 -15.01 17.20
N SER A 239 -13.74 -15.67 17.45
CA SER A 239 -12.60 -15.09 18.13
C SER A 239 -11.97 -13.97 17.31
N PRO A 240 -11.19 -13.10 17.96
CA PRO A 240 -10.24 -12.28 17.26
C PRO A 240 -9.40 -13.14 16.30
N PRO A 241 -8.96 -12.54 15.20
CA PRO A 241 -8.10 -13.20 14.24
C PRO A 241 -6.80 -13.71 14.86
N ARG A 242 -6.24 -14.69 14.17
CA ARG A 242 -4.96 -15.30 14.42
C ARG A 242 -4.23 -15.41 13.08
N GLY A 243 -3.07 -14.74 12.95
CA GLY A 243 -2.30 -14.73 11.69
C GLY A 243 -2.71 -13.62 10.71
N ASN A 244 -2.53 -13.86 9.41
CA ASN A 244 -2.77 -12.87 8.35
C ASN A 244 -4.24 -12.85 7.90
N GLY A 245 -4.60 -11.84 7.10
CA GLY A 245 -5.92 -11.76 6.48
C GLY A 245 -5.86 -11.13 5.10
N VAL A 246 -6.88 -11.43 4.28
CA VAL A 246 -6.96 -11.02 2.88
C VAL A 246 -8.31 -10.38 2.59
N CYS A 247 -8.33 -9.27 1.86
CA CYS A 247 -9.57 -8.64 1.42
C CYS A 247 -9.86 -9.00 -0.03
N ILE A 248 -10.96 -9.71 -0.28
CA ILE A 248 -11.37 -10.17 -1.60
C ILE A 248 -12.81 -9.71 -1.82
N ASN A 249 -13.05 -8.96 -2.90
CA ASN A 249 -14.38 -8.51 -3.31
C ASN A 249 -15.22 -7.81 -2.21
N GLY A 250 -14.56 -7.11 -1.29
CA GLY A 250 -15.23 -6.39 -0.19
C GLY A 250 -15.51 -7.23 1.04
N ILE A 251 -14.99 -8.46 1.10
CA ILE A 251 -14.98 -9.30 2.30
C ILE A 251 -13.54 -9.44 2.79
N ILE A 252 -13.31 -9.17 4.07
CA ILE A 252 -12.04 -9.50 4.74
C ILE A 252 -12.17 -10.91 5.28
N TYR A 253 -11.26 -11.79 4.87
CA TYR A 253 -11.10 -13.13 5.38
C TYR A 253 -9.92 -13.19 6.34
N TYR A 254 -10.09 -13.92 7.44
CA TYR A 254 -9.04 -14.15 8.44
C TYR A 254 -9.22 -15.51 9.11
N ILE A 255 -8.14 -16.06 9.66
CA ILE A 255 -8.23 -17.29 10.47
C ILE A 255 -8.60 -16.89 11.89
N GLY A 256 -9.66 -17.49 12.43
CA GLY A 256 -10.11 -17.32 13.80
C GLY A 256 -10.49 -18.66 14.40
N GLY A 257 -11.16 -18.65 15.54
CA GLY A 257 -11.83 -19.83 16.07
C GLY A 257 -13.17 -19.47 16.69
N THR A 258 -14.07 -20.44 16.85
CA THR A 258 -15.29 -20.26 17.64
C THR A 258 -14.93 -20.04 19.11
N LEU A 259 -15.57 -19.12 19.82
CA LEU A 259 -15.32 -18.93 21.25
C LEU A 259 -15.93 -20.08 22.07
N THR A 260 -17.06 -20.63 21.63
CA THR A 260 -17.77 -21.67 22.38
C THR A 260 -17.10 -23.05 22.26
N SER A 261 -16.73 -23.47 21.05
CA SER A 261 -16.17 -24.80 20.78
C SER A 261 -14.66 -24.83 20.55
N SER A 262 -13.98 -23.68 20.51
CA SER A 262 -12.53 -23.58 20.21
C SER A 262 -12.08 -24.23 18.89
N VAL A 263 -13.00 -24.41 17.93
CA VAL A 263 -12.73 -24.93 16.58
C VAL A 263 -12.19 -23.81 15.69
N LEU A 264 -11.16 -24.08 14.88
CA LEU A 264 -10.64 -23.13 13.90
C LEU A 264 -11.65 -22.89 12.77
N VAL A 265 -11.86 -21.63 12.42
CA VAL A 265 -12.80 -21.21 11.37
C VAL A 265 -12.20 -20.10 10.51
N LEU A 266 -12.74 -19.92 9.31
CA LEU A 266 -12.47 -18.75 8.49
C LEU A 266 -13.47 -17.66 8.82
N GLY A 267 -13.02 -16.64 9.51
CA GLY A 267 -13.81 -15.43 9.76
C GLY A 267 -13.98 -14.61 8.51
N ARG A 268 -15.17 -14.06 8.34
CA ARG A 268 -15.52 -13.15 7.26
C ARG A 268 -16.03 -11.87 7.86
N PHE A 269 -15.56 -10.75 7.34
CA PHE A 269 -16.06 -9.43 7.67
C PHE A 269 -16.48 -8.72 6.39
N ASP A 270 -17.77 -8.48 6.25
CA ASP A 270 -18.30 -7.69 5.14
C ASP A 270 -17.92 -6.23 5.35
N VAL A 271 -17.06 -5.70 4.47
CA VAL A 271 -16.55 -4.33 4.61
C VAL A 271 -17.67 -3.32 4.45
N ARG A 272 -18.68 -3.55 3.61
CA ARG A 272 -19.75 -2.58 3.37
C ARG A 272 -20.70 -2.50 4.56
N PHE A 273 -21.21 -3.65 4.99
CA PHE A 273 -22.25 -3.79 6.00
C PHE A 273 -21.68 -3.89 7.42
N GLU A 274 -20.38 -4.15 7.55
CA GLU A 274 -19.66 -4.27 8.82
C GLU A 274 -20.23 -5.37 9.70
N ARG A 275 -20.50 -6.51 9.05
CA ARG A 275 -21.05 -7.70 9.69
C ARG A 275 -20.00 -8.79 9.66
N PHE A 276 -19.98 -9.56 10.73
CA PHE A 276 -19.20 -10.77 10.81
C PHE A 276 -20.05 -11.95 10.38
N ASP A 277 -19.41 -12.96 9.82
CA ASP A 277 -19.87 -14.33 9.80
C ASP A 277 -18.62 -15.23 9.76
N HIS A 278 -18.80 -16.54 9.68
CA HIS A 278 -17.69 -17.46 9.50
C HIS A 278 -18.09 -18.66 8.65
N ILE A 279 -17.09 -19.29 8.06
CA ILE A 279 -17.23 -20.57 7.35
C ILE A 279 -16.22 -21.57 7.90
N GLN A 280 -16.49 -22.85 7.64
CA GLN A 280 -15.60 -23.93 8.04
C GLN A 280 -14.26 -23.87 7.30
N MET A 281 -13.21 -24.33 7.95
CA MET A 281 -11.91 -24.53 7.32
C MET A 281 -12.02 -25.64 6.25
N PRO A 282 -11.28 -25.55 5.13
CA PRO A 282 -11.21 -26.63 4.14
C PRO A 282 -10.42 -27.85 4.60
N ILE A 283 -9.79 -27.77 5.77
CA ILE A 283 -8.85 -28.76 6.31
C ILE A 283 -9.17 -28.92 7.79
N ASP A 284 -9.16 -30.15 8.28
CA ASP A 284 -9.20 -30.44 9.71
C ASP A 284 -7.83 -30.14 10.32
N VAL A 285 -7.74 -28.97 10.97
CA VAL A 285 -6.52 -28.46 11.58
C VAL A 285 -6.73 -28.18 13.06
N GLU A 286 -5.74 -28.55 13.85
CA GLU A 286 -5.73 -28.27 15.28
C GLU A 286 -5.22 -26.85 15.55
N MET A 287 -5.57 -26.34 16.73
CA MET A 287 -5.18 -25.02 17.21
C MET A 287 -3.67 -24.79 17.32
N ASN A 288 -2.90 -25.85 17.54
CA ASN A 288 -1.43 -25.84 17.61
C ASN A 288 -0.77 -25.67 16.22
N GLN A 289 -1.49 -25.95 15.13
CA GLN A 289 -1.02 -25.88 13.75
C GLN A 289 -1.30 -24.53 13.07
N LEU A 290 -1.55 -23.50 13.87
CA LEU A 290 -1.91 -22.18 13.39
C LEU A 290 -0.76 -21.48 12.66
N GLU A 291 0.49 -21.72 13.06
CA GLU A 291 1.66 -21.06 12.46
C GLU A 291 1.95 -21.58 11.04
N GLU A 292 1.44 -22.78 10.73
CA GLU A 292 1.50 -23.46 9.43
C GLU A 292 0.39 -22.99 8.47
N LEU A 293 -0.50 -22.09 8.90
CA LEU A 293 -1.61 -21.61 8.09
C LEU A 293 -1.36 -20.18 7.60
N SER A 294 -1.78 -19.91 6.36
CA SER A 294 -1.90 -18.55 5.86
C SER A 294 -3.03 -18.39 4.84
N LEU A 295 -3.49 -17.17 4.66
CA LEU A 295 -4.49 -16.84 3.63
C LEU A 295 -3.86 -16.11 2.46
N VAL A 296 -4.35 -16.39 1.25
CA VAL A 296 -3.86 -15.77 0.02
C VAL A 296 -5.02 -15.40 -0.90
N ASN A 297 -4.87 -14.29 -1.63
CA ASN A 297 -5.75 -13.97 -2.74
C ASN A 297 -5.33 -14.78 -3.98
N TYR A 298 -6.14 -15.76 -4.34
CA TYR A 298 -5.94 -16.60 -5.52
C TYR A 298 -6.80 -16.06 -6.67
N GLN A 299 -6.31 -15.02 -7.37
CA GLN A 299 -7.00 -14.42 -8.52
C GLN A 299 -8.47 -14.03 -8.24
N GLY A 300 -8.73 -13.40 -7.08
CA GLY A 300 -10.07 -13.03 -6.63
C GLY A 300 -10.84 -14.16 -5.92
N LYS A 301 -10.22 -15.30 -5.68
CA LYS A 301 -10.73 -16.41 -4.87
C LYS A 301 -9.95 -16.54 -3.57
N LEU A 302 -10.62 -17.01 -2.52
CA LEU A 302 -9.98 -17.24 -1.24
C LEU A 302 -9.10 -18.49 -1.34
N GLY A 303 -7.80 -18.33 -1.08
CA GLY A 303 -6.86 -19.43 -0.88
C GLY A 303 -6.50 -19.59 0.59
N CYS A 304 -6.52 -20.81 1.09
CA CYS A 304 -5.98 -21.19 2.40
C CYS A 304 -4.77 -22.09 2.19
N THR A 305 -3.62 -21.70 2.73
CA THR A 305 -2.38 -22.46 2.61
C THR A 305 -2.09 -23.22 3.89
N PHE A 306 -1.69 -24.47 3.78
CA PHE A 306 -1.13 -25.26 4.88
C PHE A 306 0.29 -25.68 4.52
N TYR A 307 1.26 -25.35 5.38
CA TYR A 307 2.67 -25.67 5.18
C TYR A 307 3.05 -26.90 6.01
N SER A 308 3.58 -27.92 5.35
CA SER A 308 4.31 -29.01 6.00
C SER A 308 5.82 -28.83 5.77
N LYS A 309 6.63 -29.72 6.35
CA LYS A 309 8.11 -29.63 6.30
C LYS A 309 8.67 -29.47 4.87
N ASP A 310 8.06 -30.13 3.89
CA ASP A 310 8.55 -30.27 2.53
C ASP A 310 7.50 -29.94 1.46
N ARG A 311 6.30 -29.49 1.85
CA ARG A 311 5.20 -29.22 0.92
C ARG A 311 4.37 -28.05 1.39
N ALA A 312 3.71 -27.38 0.44
CA ALA A 312 2.59 -26.50 0.74
C ALA A 312 1.34 -26.99 0.01
N GLU A 313 0.22 -27.00 0.71
CA GLU A 313 -1.09 -27.23 0.13
C GLU A 313 -1.84 -25.91 0.04
N VAL A 314 -2.32 -25.55 -1.14
CA VAL A 314 -3.14 -24.35 -1.38
C VAL A 314 -4.56 -24.80 -1.72
N TRP A 315 -5.48 -24.56 -0.79
CA TRP A 315 -6.90 -24.85 -0.94
C TRP A 315 -7.62 -23.60 -1.44
N VAL A 316 -8.18 -23.67 -2.64
CA VAL A 316 -8.82 -22.54 -3.32
C VAL A 316 -10.33 -22.75 -3.36
N MET A 317 -11.08 -21.75 -2.87
CA MET A 317 -12.53 -21.77 -2.88
C MET A 317 -13.06 -21.60 -4.30
N LYS A 318 -13.91 -22.53 -4.77
CA LYS A 318 -14.41 -22.52 -6.16
C LYS A 318 -15.44 -21.41 -6.40
N ASP A 319 -16.42 -21.29 -5.50
CA ASP A 319 -17.55 -20.36 -5.59
C ASP A 319 -17.83 -19.70 -4.23
N HIS A 320 -17.89 -18.36 -4.24
CA HIS A 320 -18.20 -17.53 -3.07
C HIS A 320 -19.69 -17.52 -2.72
N GLY A 321 -20.56 -17.89 -3.67
CA GLY A 321 -22.03 -17.79 -3.54
C GLY A 321 -22.75 -19.09 -3.19
N SER A 322 -22.08 -20.25 -3.25
CA SER A 322 -22.69 -21.54 -2.95
C SER A 322 -22.66 -21.84 -1.45
N GLU A 323 -23.79 -22.27 -0.87
CA GLU A 323 -23.88 -22.68 0.55
C GLU A 323 -22.94 -23.85 0.91
N LYS A 324 -22.56 -24.67 -0.09
CA LYS A 324 -21.74 -25.87 0.12
C LYS A 324 -20.22 -25.59 0.14
N HIS A 325 -19.79 -24.36 -0.14
CA HIS A 325 -18.39 -23.92 -0.17
C HIS A 325 -17.40 -25.01 -0.65
N GLU A 326 -17.39 -25.28 -1.96
CA GLU A 326 -16.47 -26.27 -2.53
C GLU A 326 -15.04 -25.74 -2.65
N TRP A 327 -14.06 -26.61 -2.40
CA TRP A 327 -12.64 -26.30 -2.48
C TRP A 327 -11.92 -27.17 -3.51
N SER A 328 -10.87 -26.61 -4.11
CA SER A 328 -9.90 -27.34 -4.94
C SER A 328 -8.51 -27.23 -4.32
N LYS A 329 -7.72 -28.29 -4.40
CA LYS A 329 -6.38 -28.33 -3.81
C LYS A 329 -5.29 -28.29 -4.88
N VAL A 330 -4.26 -27.49 -4.63
CA VAL A 330 -2.97 -27.51 -5.34
C VAL A 330 -1.89 -27.88 -4.33
N THR A 331 -1.03 -28.84 -4.67
CA THR A 331 0.10 -29.24 -3.81
C THR A 331 1.41 -28.82 -4.47
N ILE A 332 2.25 -28.14 -3.71
CA ILE A 332 3.54 -27.59 -4.15
C ILE A 332 4.64 -28.33 -3.41
N ASP A 333 5.59 -28.89 -4.15
CA ASP A 333 6.82 -29.44 -3.57
C ASP A 333 7.74 -28.30 -3.12
N MET A 334 8.09 -28.30 -1.84
CA MET A 334 8.99 -27.34 -1.18
C MET A 334 10.28 -28.00 -0.71
N SER A 335 10.65 -29.15 -1.29
CA SER A 335 11.85 -29.92 -0.94
C SER A 335 13.19 -29.21 -1.19
N LEU A 336 13.21 -28.15 -2.02
CA LEU A 336 14.41 -27.35 -2.24
C LEU A 336 14.85 -26.64 -0.95
N PRO A 337 16.14 -26.71 -0.55
CA PRO A 337 16.61 -26.11 0.71
C PRO A 337 16.26 -24.64 0.90
N ASP A 338 16.31 -23.84 -0.17
CA ASP A 338 16.00 -22.42 -0.15
C ASP A 338 14.50 -22.13 0.01
N MET A 339 13.62 -23.09 -0.27
CA MET A 339 12.16 -22.95 -0.16
C MET A 339 11.64 -23.09 1.28
N LEU A 340 12.40 -23.72 2.17
CA LEU A 340 11.96 -24.03 3.55
C LEU A 340 11.63 -22.79 4.40
N LYS A 341 12.10 -21.60 4.00
CA LYS A 341 11.84 -20.31 4.67
C LYS A 341 10.95 -19.36 3.85
N THR A 342 10.25 -19.90 2.87
CA THR A 342 9.40 -19.13 1.96
C THR A 342 7.92 -19.31 2.31
N LEU A 343 7.10 -18.43 1.77
CA LEU A 343 5.64 -18.49 1.86
C LEU A 343 5.04 -18.13 0.50
N VAL A 344 3.83 -18.61 0.27
CA VAL A 344 3.01 -18.20 -0.87
C VAL A 344 2.63 -16.73 -0.67
N ALA A 345 3.14 -15.87 -1.54
CA ALA A 345 2.88 -14.43 -1.53
C ALA A 345 1.55 -14.07 -2.21
N GLY A 346 1.17 -14.84 -3.23
CA GLY A 346 0.05 -14.53 -4.10
C GLY A 346 0.08 -15.34 -5.38
N VAL A 347 -0.77 -14.96 -6.32
CA VAL A 347 -0.87 -15.59 -7.64
C VAL A 347 -0.83 -14.50 -8.71
N THR A 348 -0.06 -14.71 -9.77
CA THR A 348 -0.02 -13.79 -10.91
C THR A 348 -1.32 -13.85 -11.73
N LEU A 349 -1.53 -12.91 -12.64
CA LEU A 349 -2.65 -13.00 -13.60
C LEU A 349 -2.59 -14.27 -14.47
N ASP A 350 -1.39 -14.74 -14.79
CA ASP A 350 -1.20 -15.94 -15.61
C ASP A 350 -1.48 -17.24 -14.83
N GLY A 351 -1.65 -17.15 -13.51
CA GLY A 351 -1.94 -18.28 -12.63
C GLY A 351 -0.71 -18.92 -12.01
N ASP A 352 0.47 -18.31 -12.14
CA ASP A 352 1.68 -18.76 -11.43
C ASP A 352 1.54 -18.41 -9.94
N ILE A 353 1.71 -19.40 -9.07
CA ILE A 353 1.79 -19.21 -7.63
C ILE A 353 3.19 -18.66 -7.30
N VAL A 354 3.23 -17.49 -6.67
CA VAL A 354 4.48 -16.80 -6.34
C VAL A 354 4.87 -17.13 -4.90
N ILE A 355 6.07 -17.64 -4.72
CA ILE A 355 6.61 -18.12 -3.45
C ILE A 355 7.87 -17.31 -3.13
N MET A 356 7.88 -16.64 -1.98
CA MET A 356 8.92 -15.68 -1.62
C MET A 356 9.40 -15.83 -0.18
N PRO A 357 10.66 -15.49 0.13
CA PRO A 357 11.16 -15.49 1.49
C PRO A 357 10.42 -14.47 2.36
N LYS A 358 10.14 -14.84 3.62
CA LYS A 358 9.57 -13.91 4.63
C LYS A 358 10.63 -13.00 5.24
N THR A 359 11.86 -13.50 5.34
CA THR A 359 13.03 -12.78 5.86
C THR A 359 14.25 -13.05 5.01
N LEU A 360 15.17 -12.09 4.98
CA LEU A 360 16.54 -12.30 4.48
C LEU A 360 17.48 -12.33 5.69
N ASP A 361 18.10 -13.48 5.90
CA ASP A 361 18.95 -13.75 7.06
C ASP A 361 20.45 -13.49 6.77
N SER A 362 20.81 -13.24 5.50
CA SER A 362 22.20 -12.99 5.08
C SER A 362 22.30 -11.78 4.16
N ALA A 363 23.29 -10.94 4.45
CA ALA A 363 23.62 -9.73 3.69
C ALA A 363 24.09 -10.00 2.25
N GLN A 364 24.38 -11.26 1.91
CA GLN A 364 24.82 -11.71 0.59
C GLN A 364 23.69 -12.34 -0.23
N THR A 365 22.55 -12.66 0.38
CA THR A 365 21.44 -13.33 -0.31
C THR A 365 20.72 -12.34 -1.23
N LEU A 366 20.72 -12.65 -2.53
CA LEU A 366 19.89 -11.96 -3.50
C LEU A 366 18.41 -12.21 -3.19
N LEU A 367 17.54 -11.22 -3.46
CA LEU A 367 16.11 -11.46 -3.41
C LEU A 367 15.75 -12.42 -4.55
N TYR A 368 14.94 -13.41 -4.26
CA TYR A 368 14.41 -14.33 -5.25
C TYR A 368 12.92 -14.63 -4.98
N ALA A 369 12.25 -15.15 -6.00
CA ALA A 369 10.95 -15.77 -5.91
C ALA A 369 10.94 -17.03 -6.76
N TYR A 370 10.14 -18.00 -6.34
CA TYR A 370 9.76 -19.12 -7.17
C TYR A 370 8.38 -18.88 -7.75
N PHE A 371 8.24 -19.11 -9.04
CA PHE A 371 6.96 -19.08 -9.75
C PHE A 371 6.61 -20.53 -10.08
N TYR A 372 5.58 -21.04 -9.43
CA TYR A 372 5.08 -22.38 -9.65
C TYR A 372 3.84 -22.32 -10.55
N ASN A 373 3.90 -22.98 -11.69
CA ASN A 373 2.77 -23.13 -12.58
C ASN A 373 2.01 -24.41 -12.26
N PRO A 374 0.78 -24.34 -11.69
CA PRO A 374 0.04 -25.53 -11.29
C PRO A 374 -0.50 -26.34 -12.47
N LYS A 375 -0.59 -25.77 -13.68
CA LYS A 375 -1.06 -26.48 -14.88
C LYS A 375 0.04 -27.35 -15.47
N GLU A 376 1.27 -26.84 -15.50
CA GLU A 376 2.43 -27.55 -16.03
C GLU A 376 3.20 -28.33 -14.97
N ASN A 377 2.90 -28.12 -13.69
CA ASN A 377 3.66 -28.62 -12.54
C ASN A 377 5.16 -28.28 -12.64
N LYS A 378 5.46 -27.04 -13.04
CA LYS A 378 6.84 -26.55 -13.21
C LYS A 378 7.10 -25.37 -12.28
N THR A 379 8.29 -25.34 -11.73
CA THR A 379 8.78 -24.24 -10.91
C THR A 379 9.93 -23.55 -11.61
N ARG A 380 9.91 -22.22 -11.68
CA ARG A 380 11.06 -21.41 -12.10
C ARG A 380 11.49 -20.47 -10.98
N ARG A 381 12.79 -20.31 -10.80
CA ARG A 381 13.37 -19.35 -9.86
C ARG A 381 13.74 -18.06 -10.60
N VAL A 382 13.39 -16.92 -10.01
CA VAL A 382 13.72 -15.60 -10.54
C VAL A 382 14.40 -14.80 -9.44
N GLU A 383 15.51 -14.16 -9.79
CA GLU A 383 16.22 -13.23 -8.93
C GLU A 383 15.82 -11.79 -9.23
N PHE A 384 15.88 -10.94 -8.21
CA PHE A 384 15.47 -9.55 -8.29
C PHE A 384 16.58 -8.62 -7.86
N GLU A 385 16.74 -7.53 -8.60
CA GLU A 385 17.62 -6.44 -8.21
C GLU A 385 17.15 -5.83 -6.89
N THR A 386 18.06 -5.72 -5.92
CA THR A 386 17.81 -5.01 -4.67
C THR A 386 19.03 -4.20 -4.24
N ASN A 387 18.79 -3.13 -3.49
CA ASN A 387 19.85 -2.33 -2.87
C ASN A 387 20.00 -2.68 -1.37
N LEU A 388 19.83 -3.95 -1.01
CA LEU A 388 19.88 -4.44 0.38
C LEU A 388 21.25 -5.02 0.77
N LYS A 389 22.27 -4.85 -0.08
CA LYS A 389 23.63 -5.33 0.21
C LYS A 389 24.11 -4.80 1.56
N GLY A 390 24.48 -5.72 2.45
CA GLY A 390 24.98 -5.38 3.80
C GLY A 390 23.91 -5.31 4.90
N GLU A 391 22.63 -5.56 4.59
CA GLU A 391 21.56 -5.49 5.58
C GLU A 391 21.24 -6.88 6.17
N LEU A 392 21.08 -6.93 7.49
CA LEU A 392 20.68 -8.13 8.23
C LEU A 392 19.25 -7.97 8.75
N GLU A 393 18.51 -9.08 8.85
CA GLU A 393 17.18 -9.16 9.47
C GLU A 393 16.11 -8.25 8.84
N VAL A 394 15.91 -8.38 7.53
CA VAL A 394 14.89 -7.62 6.78
C VAL A 394 13.59 -8.42 6.72
N CYS A 395 12.48 -7.81 7.13
CA CYS A 395 11.14 -8.37 6.88
C CYS A 395 10.68 -8.03 5.47
N ILE A 396 10.15 -9.04 4.78
CA ILE A 396 9.64 -8.92 3.42
C ILE A 396 8.13 -9.09 3.43
N PHE A 397 7.45 -8.15 2.78
CA PHE A 397 6.09 -8.31 2.32
C PHE A 397 6.07 -8.24 0.80
N SER A 398 5.28 -9.09 0.15
CA SER A 398 5.18 -9.12 -1.30
C SER A 398 3.74 -9.31 -1.76
N GLU A 399 3.41 -8.72 -2.91
CA GLU A 399 2.12 -8.86 -3.58
C GLU A 399 2.37 -8.90 -5.10
N PRO A 400 2.11 -10.05 -5.77
CA PRO A 400 2.36 -10.21 -7.21
C PRO A 400 1.31 -9.54 -8.11
N ASP A 401 0.15 -9.14 -7.58
CA ASP A 401 -0.91 -8.44 -8.34
C ASP A 401 -0.97 -6.95 -7.99
N HIS A 402 0.19 -6.28 -7.92
CA HIS A 402 0.23 -4.86 -7.59
C HIS A 402 -0.31 -4.00 -8.73
N MET A 403 -1.45 -3.35 -8.47
CA MET A 403 -1.92 -2.23 -9.28
C MET A 403 -1.44 -0.87 -8.76
N GLU A 404 -1.11 0.06 -9.66
CA GLU A 404 -0.80 1.44 -9.29
C GLU A 404 -2.03 2.13 -8.69
N ASN A 405 -1.85 2.93 -7.62
CA ASN A 405 -2.95 3.63 -6.99
C ASN A 405 -2.68 5.12 -6.73
N ALA A 406 -3.64 5.94 -7.15
CA ALA A 406 -3.59 7.40 -7.21
C ALA A 406 -4.01 8.20 -5.95
N PRO A 407 -5.03 7.78 -5.18
CA PRO A 407 -5.67 8.61 -4.18
C PRO A 407 -4.74 8.98 -3.04
N SER A 408 -4.88 10.22 -2.59
CA SER A 408 -4.55 10.57 -1.21
C SER A 408 -5.67 10.02 -0.32
N LEU A 409 -5.40 8.94 0.43
CA LEU A 409 -6.28 8.41 1.49
C LEU A 409 -6.79 9.49 2.46
N LEU A 410 -5.98 10.54 2.56
CA LEU A 410 -6.33 11.79 3.18
C LEU A 410 -7.05 12.65 2.12
N GLY A 411 -8.38 12.74 2.20
CA GLY A 411 -9.04 13.97 1.76
C GLY A 411 -8.35 15.19 2.39
N SER A 412 -8.61 16.40 1.89
CA SER A 412 -8.00 17.70 2.26
C SER A 412 -7.89 18.06 3.76
N GLN A 413 -8.32 17.19 4.67
CA GLN A 413 -8.53 17.39 6.10
C GLN A 413 -7.24 17.31 6.96
N PHE A 414 -6.28 16.44 6.64
CA PHE A 414 -5.05 16.35 7.46
C PHE A 414 -4.07 17.53 7.27
N ASN A 415 -4.16 18.24 6.13
CA ASN A 415 -3.35 19.44 5.89
C ASN A 415 -3.85 20.68 6.66
N ARG A 416 -5.10 20.69 7.17
CA ARG A 416 -5.66 21.81 7.95
C ARG A 416 -5.03 21.97 9.35
N LYS A 417 -4.61 20.88 9.99
CA LYS A 417 -3.95 20.96 11.33
C LYS A 417 -2.55 21.58 11.25
N LYS A 418 -1.79 21.32 10.18
CA LYS A 418 -0.48 22.00 9.93
C LYS A 418 -0.64 23.48 9.60
N THR A 419 -1.69 23.88 8.89
CA THR A 419 -1.95 25.30 8.58
C THR A 419 -2.49 26.10 9.76
N LYS A 420 -3.29 25.52 10.66
CA LYS A 420 -3.72 26.20 11.91
C LYS A 420 -2.55 26.40 12.91
N LYS A 421 -1.67 25.40 13.10
CA LYS A 421 -0.43 25.56 13.90
C LYS A 421 0.54 26.57 13.27
N LYS A 422 0.67 26.61 11.93
CA LYS A 422 1.47 27.65 11.23
C LYS A 422 0.85 29.05 11.31
N LYS A 423 -0.47 29.21 11.28
CA LYS A 423 -1.14 30.52 11.46
C LYS A 423 -0.97 31.06 12.90
N LYS A 424 -1.01 30.19 13.93
CA LYS A 424 -0.71 30.61 15.32
C LYS A 424 0.77 30.96 15.53
N LYS A 425 1.72 30.27 14.86
CA LYS A 425 3.16 30.65 14.92
C LYS A 425 3.51 31.88 14.07
N LYS A 426 2.82 32.15 12.95
CA LYS A 426 3.05 33.35 12.11
C LYS A 426 2.57 34.67 12.73
N LYS A 427 1.69 34.65 13.74
CA LYS A 427 1.30 35.88 14.46
C LYS A 427 2.32 36.34 15.52
N LYS A 428 3.37 35.57 15.82
CA LYS A 428 4.40 35.93 16.83
C LYS A 428 5.82 36.17 16.28
N LYS A 429 6.04 36.15 14.97
CA LYS A 429 7.32 36.56 14.36
C LYS A 429 7.07 37.40 13.10
N LYS A 430 6.85 38.70 13.30
CA LYS A 430 7.15 39.73 12.31
C LYS A 430 8.45 40.40 12.75
N SER A 431 9.57 39.86 12.31
CA SER A 431 10.87 40.52 12.25
C SER A 431 11.71 39.73 11.24
N ALA A 432 12.41 40.47 10.39
CA ALA A 432 13.00 40.04 9.14
C ALA A 432 14.01 38.90 9.30
N THR A 433 13.88 37.86 8.47
CA THR A 433 15.02 37.11 7.90
C THR A 433 14.51 36.19 6.79
N THR A 434 15.06 36.37 5.60
CA THR A 434 14.90 35.50 4.45
C THR A 434 15.54 34.15 4.76
N THR A 435 14.76 33.17 5.21
CA THR A 435 15.24 31.80 5.40
C THR A 435 14.80 30.93 4.23
N VAL A 436 15.79 30.60 3.40
CA VAL A 436 15.75 29.59 2.34
C VAL A 436 15.41 28.24 2.96
N PHE A 437 14.31 27.62 2.52
CA PHE A 437 14.06 26.20 2.80
C PHE A 437 14.78 25.37 1.74
N SER A 438 15.80 24.65 2.16
CA SER A 438 16.49 23.62 1.38
C SER A 438 15.67 22.32 1.45
N TYR A 439 15.05 21.96 0.33
CA TYR A 439 14.88 20.58 -0.12
C TYR A 439 15.53 20.56 -1.50
N ASN A 440 16.33 19.53 -1.80
CA ASN A 440 17.10 19.33 -3.03
C ASN A 440 16.54 20.09 -4.24
N LYS A 441 17.26 21.16 -4.63
CA LYS A 441 16.85 22.14 -5.63
C LYS A 441 16.87 21.54 -7.03
N ILE A 442 15.69 21.25 -7.57
CA ILE A 442 15.37 21.69 -8.92
C ILE A 442 14.17 22.62 -8.79
N ILE A 443 14.45 23.92 -8.70
CA ILE A 443 13.40 24.96 -8.81
C ILE A 443 13.18 25.15 -10.31
N LEU A 444 12.31 24.32 -10.90
CA LEU A 444 11.80 24.57 -12.24
C LEU A 444 10.75 25.69 -12.13
N CYS A 445 11.11 26.85 -12.68
CA CYS A 445 10.17 27.96 -12.91
C CYS A 445 8.95 27.43 -13.69
N PRO A 446 7.71 27.92 -13.45
CA PRO A 446 6.50 27.45 -14.14
C PRO A 446 6.63 27.38 -15.67
N LYS A 447 7.40 28.29 -16.26
CA LYS A 447 7.72 28.28 -17.70
C LYS A 447 8.52 27.04 -18.14
N LYS A 448 9.47 26.58 -17.34
CA LYS A 448 10.25 25.37 -17.62
C LYS A 448 9.44 24.09 -17.41
N LEU A 449 8.47 24.12 -16.49
CA LEU A 449 7.53 23.02 -16.29
C LEU A 449 6.59 22.87 -17.51
N LEU A 450 6.15 23.99 -18.07
CA LEU A 450 5.38 24.03 -19.32
C LEU A 450 6.21 23.48 -20.49
N VAL A 451 7.49 23.83 -20.57
CA VAL A 451 8.42 23.27 -21.58
C VAL A 451 8.61 21.77 -21.41
N ILE A 452 8.69 21.26 -20.18
CA ILE A 452 8.75 19.80 -19.93
C ILE A 452 7.43 19.13 -20.36
N VAL A 453 6.28 19.73 -20.06
CA VAL A 453 4.98 19.22 -20.54
C VAL A 453 4.93 19.25 -22.07
N PHE A 454 5.39 20.33 -22.71
CA PHE A 454 5.50 20.42 -24.18
C PHE A 454 6.46 19.39 -24.76
N LEU A 455 7.60 19.13 -24.12
CA LEU A 455 8.56 18.10 -24.53
C LEU A 455 8.00 16.69 -24.34
N CYS A 456 7.25 16.44 -23.26
CA CYS A 456 6.54 15.17 -23.05
C CYS A 456 5.41 14.98 -24.07
N VAL A 457 4.64 16.03 -24.37
CA VAL A 457 3.62 16.02 -25.43
C VAL A 457 4.28 15.78 -26.79
N ALA A 458 5.39 16.45 -27.09
CA ALA A 458 6.13 16.26 -28.35
C ALA A 458 6.75 14.86 -28.46
N LEU A 459 7.27 14.28 -27.37
CA LEU A 459 7.79 12.92 -27.34
C LEU A 459 6.68 11.88 -27.52
N VAL A 460 5.52 12.09 -26.90
CA VAL A 460 4.35 11.22 -27.08
C VAL A 460 3.79 11.33 -28.49
N LEU A 461 3.67 12.55 -29.02
CA LEU A 461 3.26 12.77 -30.41
C LEU A 461 4.25 12.12 -31.38
N ALA A 462 5.56 12.24 -31.15
CA ALA A 462 6.58 11.59 -31.96
C ALA A 462 6.51 10.06 -31.91
N THR A 463 6.22 9.46 -30.75
CA THR A 463 6.08 8.00 -30.65
C THR A 463 4.76 7.50 -31.24
N THR A 464 3.66 8.23 -31.07
CA THR A 464 2.39 7.92 -31.74
C THR A 464 2.45 8.11 -33.25
N PHE A 465 3.18 9.11 -33.72
CA PHE A 465 3.40 9.34 -35.15
C PHE A 465 4.29 8.25 -35.73
N ARG A 466 5.27 7.76 -34.97
CA ARG A 466 6.12 6.62 -35.37
C ARG A 466 5.34 5.31 -35.44
N THR A 467 4.49 5.00 -34.47
CA THR A 467 3.62 3.79 -34.53
C THR A 467 2.55 3.91 -35.61
N TRP A 468 2.03 5.11 -35.87
CA TRP A 468 1.13 5.35 -36.99
C TRP A 468 1.84 5.23 -38.34
N LEU A 469 3.06 5.73 -38.48
CA LEU A 469 3.88 5.54 -39.70
C LEU A 469 4.23 4.08 -39.95
N ILE A 470 4.53 3.29 -38.90
CA ILE A 470 4.80 1.86 -39.03
C ILE A 470 3.53 1.13 -39.50
N SER A 471 2.37 1.44 -38.90
CA SER A 471 1.07 0.90 -39.33
C SER A 471 0.69 1.34 -40.76
N LEU A 472 1.05 2.56 -41.16
CA LEU A 472 0.85 3.05 -42.53
C LEU A 472 1.75 2.31 -43.52
N VAL A 473 3.03 2.08 -43.18
CA VAL A 473 3.97 1.32 -44.02
C VAL A 473 3.55 -0.15 -44.15
N ASP A 474 3.03 -0.75 -43.08
CA ASP A 474 2.50 -2.12 -43.10
C ASP A 474 1.20 -2.24 -43.91
N SER A 475 0.42 -1.16 -44.04
CA SER A 475 -0.80 -1.13 -44.87
C SER A 475 -0.54 -0.79 -46.35
N PHE A 476 0.69 -0.41 -46.73
CA PHE A 476 1.14 -0.34 -48.12
C PHE A 476 1.82 -1.63 -48.61
N HIS A 477 1.95 -2.64 -47.75
CA HIS A 477 2.55 -3.95 -48.07
C HIS A 477 1.54 -5.09 -48.27
N TYR A 478 0.25 -4.78 -48.45
CA TYR A 478 -0.79 -5.73 -48.83
C TYR A 478 -1.39 -5.42 -50.20
#